data_AF-A0A4R6UQ22-F1
#
_entry.id   AF-A0A4R6UQ22-F1
#
_cell.length_a   1.000
_cell.length_b   1.000
_cell.length_c   1.000
_cell.angle_alpha   90.00
_cell.angle_beta   90.00
_cell.angle_gamma   90.00
#
_symmetry.space_group_name_H-M   'P 1'
#
loop_
_entity.id
_entity.type
_entity.pdbx_description
1 polymer ?
#
loop_
_entity_poly.entity_id
_entity_poly.type
_entity_poly.pdbx_seq_one_letter_code
_entity_poly.pdbx_strand_id
1 'polypeptide(L)'
;MSTTSPPQSELIWVDGPDGYALALDGTTMVCRNAKGRRLKTVPKKVRESAEAEQLTSVRLWLERHERECAERVESWLLGSLPVPAPMIARVWPDPAWRDLLADLFVAPADGGEGGFLRGVDDQGRIGVVDLDAESAWLDADRVALVHPVLIDDLDEVREFALELGITQRLPQLTREIHRKPAEVAAGSTAVTDYSGGEFEQLRQATGRAQRYGFSVRGGYAVCRVGEAGRSLQARYWIGSEMPDYETETGTLIWVDADERPLRLADVGPVAWSEGVRMAELIYAGRKNTQEETQR
;
A
#
# COMPACT_ATOMS: atom_id res chain seq x y z
N MET A 1 -12.26 -11.25 25.90
CA MET A 1 -11.34 -11.87 24.93
C MET A 1 -9.93 -11.51 25.36
N SER A 2 -9.10 -12.50 25.67
CA SER A 2 -7.74 -12.29 26.16
C SER A 2 -6.90 -11.68 25.04
N THR A 3 -6.36 -10.48 25.28
CA THR A 3 -5.37 -9.85 24.43
C THR A 3 -4.08 -10.65 24.51
N THR A 4 -3.96 -11.69 23.70
CA THR A 4 -2.69 -12.37 23.50
C THR A 4 -1.80 -11.40 22.73
N SER A 5 -0.92 -10.69 23.44
CA SER A 5 0.22 -10.03 22.80
C SER A 5 0.88 -11.03 21.85
N PRO A 6 1.28 -10.62 20.63
CA PRO A 6 1.97 -11.52 19.72
C PRO A 6 3.15 -12.15 20.46
N PRO A 7 3.43 -13.45 20.25
CA PRO A 7 4.53 -14.12 20.93
C PRO A 7 5.80 -13.30 20.69
N GLN A 8 6.47 -12.87 21.77
CA GLN A 8 7.79 -12.26 21.67
C GLN A 8 8.70 -13.28 20.98
N SER A 9 9.00 -13.02 19.71
CA SER A 9 9.97 -13.80 18.95
C SER A 9 11.26 -13.84 19.74
N GLU A 10 11.73 -15.04 20.08
CA GLU A 10 13.00 -15.19 20.79
C GLU A 10 14.12 -14.61 19.93
N LEU A 11 14.85 -13.65 20.47
CA LEU A 11 15.93 -12.99 19.73
C LEU A 11 17.06 -13.99 19.46
N ILE A 12 17.48 -14.08 18.20
CA ILE A 12 18.63 -14.90 17.81
C ILE A 12 19.89 -14.09 18.06
N TRP A 13 20.67 -14.51 19.06
CA TRP A 13 21.90 -13.85 19.46
C TRP A 13 23.11 -14.42 18.73
N VAL A 14 23.96 -13.53 18.23
CA VAL A 14 25.27 -13.82 17.64
C VAL A 14 26.35 -13.35 18.60
N ASP A 15 27.30 -14.22 18.92
CA ASP A 15 28.43 -13.87 19.77
C ASP A 15 29.32 -12.84 19.07
N GLY A 16 29.66 -11.77 19.79
CA GLY A 16 30.54 -10.71 19.33
C GLY A 16 31.79 -10.58 20.22
N PRO A 17 32.59 -9.52 20.03
CA PRO A 17 33.83 -9.34 20.77
C PRO A 17 33.60 -9.12 22.27
N ASP A 18 34.62 -9.39 23.08
CA ASP A 18 34.67 -9.09 24.52
C ASP A 18 33.50 -9.68 25.36
N GLY A 19 32.95 -10.81 24.91
CA GLY A 19 31.84 -11.49 25.59
C GLY A 19 30.49 -10.77 25.44
N TYR A 20 30.38 -9.82 24.51
CA TYR A 20 29.09 -9.28 24.10
C TYR A 20 28.43 -10.21 23.09
N ALA A 21 27.10 -10.12 22.99
CA ALA A 21 26.35 -10.71 21.90
C ALA A 21 25.42 -9.67 21.28
N LEU A 22 25.14 -9.80 20.00
CA LEU A 22 24.31 -8.93 19.19
C LEU A 22 23.08 -9.68 18.67
N ALA A 23 21.98 -8.98 18.46
CA ALA A 23 20.80 -9.51 17.79
C ALA A 23 20.08 -8.38 17.04
N LEU A 24 19.11 -8.77 16.19
CA LEU A 24 18.13 -7.84 15.63
C LEU A 24 16.80 -8.02 16.35
N ASP A 25 16.28 -6.93 16.89
CA ASP A 25 14.94 -6.80 17.45
C ASP A 25 14.11 -5.99 16.44
N GLY A 26 13.42 -6.71 15.54
CA GLY A 26 12.94 -6.14 14.28
C GLY A 26 14.10 -5.61 13.44
N THR A 27 14.09 -4.33 13.10
CA THR A 27 15.19 -3.66 12.39
C THR A 27 16.20 -3.01 13.34
N THR A 28 16.03 -3.12 14.65
CA THR A 28 16.93 -2.48 15.62
C THR A 28 18.04 -3.43 16.08
N MET A 29 19.29 -3.01 15.95
CA MET A 29 20.42 -3.76 16.51
C MET A 29 20.50 -3.60 18.02
N VAL A 30 20.53 -4.72 18.72
CA VAL A 30 20.55 -4.77 20.18
C VAL A 30 21.77 -5.55 20.66
N CYS A 31 22.22 -5.26 21.88
CA CYS A 31 23.41 -5.89 22.47
C CYS A 31 23.12 -6.36 23.89
N ARG A 32 23.71 -7.50 24.28
CA ARG A 32 23.79 -7.96 25.67
C ARG A 32 25.23 -8.24 26.06
N ASN A 33 25.55 -8.11 27.34
CA ASN A 33 26.87 -8.44 27.88
C ASN A 33 27.02 -9.93 28.22
N ALA A 34 28.21 -10.32 28.69
CA ALA A 34 28.53 -11.69 29.10
C ALA A 34 27.64 -12.26 30.22
N LYS A 35 26.94 -11.40 30.97
CA LYS A 35 25.96 -11.80 32.00
C LYS A 35 24.53 -11.92 31.45
N GLY A 36 24.36 -11.83 30.12
CA GLY A 36 23.07 -11.88 29.45
C GLY A 36 22.24 -10.59 29.55
N ARG A 37 22.75 -9.52 30.18
CA ARG A 37 21.98 -8.29 30.38
C ARG A 37 21.98 -7.44 29.11
N ARG A 38 20.78 -7.14 28.58
CA ARG A 38 20.60 -6.20 27.45
C ARG A 38 21.05 -4.80 27.85
N LEU A 39 21.80 -4.16 26.96
CA LEU A 39 22.33 -2.82 27.13
C LEU A 39 21.40 -1.80 26.47
N LYS A 40 21.44 -0.55 26.96
CA LYS A 40 20.69 0.57 26.35
C LYS A 40 21.26 0.98 24.99
N THR A 41 22.57 0.81 24.81
CA THR A 41 23.29 1.17 23.59
C THR A 41 24.28 0.09 23.26
N VAL A 42 24.50 -0.13 21.96
CA VAL A 42 25.57 -1.01 21.46
C VAL A 42 26.92 -0.28 21.66
N PRO A 43 27.90 -0.86 22.39
CA PRO A 43 29.21 -0.24 22.56
C PRO A 43 29.92 -0.04 21.21
N LYS A 44 30.72 1.04 21.08
CA LYS A 44 31.38 1.41 19.81
C LYS A 44 32.21 0.27 19.19
N LYS A 45 33.05 -0.39 20.01
CA LYS A 45 33.89 -1.52 19.56
C LYS A 45 33.09 -2.71 19.03
N VAL A 46 31.91 -2.94 19.60
CA VAL A 46 31.00 -4.01 19.16
C VAL A 46 30.25 -3.59 17.91
N ARG A 47 29.90 -2.30 17.77
CA ARG A 47 29.24 -1.76 16.57
C ARG A 47 30.14 -1.78 15.33
N GLU A 48 31.45 -1.65 15.51
CA GLU A 48 32.47 -1.68 14.45
C GLU A 48 33.02 -3.10 14.20
N SER A 49 32.37 -4.12 14.75
CA SER A 49 32.77 -5.53 14.58
C SER A 49 32.21 -6.13 13.30
N ALA A 50 32.82 -7.22 12.83
CA ALA A 50 32.35 -7.97 11.66
C ALA A 50 30.92 -8.51 11.86
N GLU A 51 30.57 -8.90 13.09
CA GLU A 51 29.23 -9.40 13.42
C GLU A 51 28.17 -8.31 13.31
N ALA A 52 28.51 -7.08 13.71
CA ALA A 52 27.62 -5.92 13.53
C ALA A 52 27.46 -5.55 12.04
N GLU A 53 28.50 -5.67 11.23
CA GLU A 53 28.42 -5.46 9.78
C GLU A 53 27.51 -6.51 9.10
N GLN A 54 27.61 -7.78 9.49
CA GLN A 54 26.74 -8.85 9.00
C GLN A 54 25.28 -8.60 9.39
N LEU A 55 25.00 -8.30 10.66
CA LEU A 55 23.63 -7.98 11.10
C LEU A 55 23.08 -6.71 10.44
N THR A 56 23.93 -5.72 10.16
CA THR A 56 23.52 -4.54 9.38
C THR A 56 23.11 -4.92 7.96
N SER A 57 23.85 -5.83 7.32
CA SER A 57 23.52 -6.32 5.98
C SER A 57 22.20 -7.10 5.97
N VAL A 58 21.96 -7.94 6.98
CA VAL A 58 20.68 -8.64 7.17
C VAL A 58 19.54 -7.65 7.38
N ARG A 59 19.71 -6.64 8.24
CA ARG A 59 18.71 -5.58 8.46
C ARG A 59 18.34 -4.88 7.14
N LEU A 60 19.33 -4.48 6.35
CA LEU A 60 19.10 -3.83 5.06
C LEU A 60 18.37 -4.74 4.06
N TRP A 61 18.64 -6.03 4.10
CA TRP A 61 17.92 -7.02 3.31
C TRP A 61 16.46 -7.16 3.77
N LEU A 62 16.20 -7.23 5.08
CA LEU A 62 14.85 -7.28 5.65
C LEU A 62 14.03 -6.03 5.27
N GLU A 63 14.61 -4.84 5.39
CA GLU A 63 13.96 -3.57 5.01
C GLU A 63 13.60 -3.51 3.53
N ARG A 64 14.42 -4.13 2.67
CA ARG A 64 14.11 -4.26 1.25
C ARG A 64 13.00 -5.28 1.02
N HIS A 65 13.09 -6.44 1.65
CA HIS A 65 12.09 -7.50 1.56
C HIS A 65 10.71 -7.02 1.98
N GLU A 66 10.59 -6.34 3.12
CA GLU A 66 9.34 -5.75 3.58
C GLU A 66 8.73 -4.78 2.56
N ARG A 67 9.57 -3.97 1.90
CA ARG A 67 9.13 -3.04 0.86
C ARG A 67 8.65 -3.76 -0.39
N GLU A 68 9.40 -4.77 -0.85
CA GLU A 68 9.03 -5.58 -2.00
C GLU A 68 7.72 -6.35 -1.77
N CYS A 69 7.51 -6.83 -0.53
CA CYS A 69 6.25 -7.44 -0.12
C CYS A 69 5.10 -6.43 -0.18
N ALA A 70 5.28 -5.23 0.40
CA ALA A 70 4.26 -4.18 0.40
C ALA A 70 3.88 -3.74 -1.02
N GLU A 71 4.87 -3.49 -1.87
CA GLU A 71 4.66 -3.17 -3.29
C GLU A 71 3.89 -4.28 -4.02
N ARG A 72 4.17 -5.56 -3.72
CA ARG A 72 3.44 -6.67 -4.34
C ARG A 72 2.00 -6.76 -3.84
N VAL A 73 1.76 -6.69 -2.53
CA VAL A 73 0.39 -6.78 -1.98
C VAL A 73 -0.45 -5.59 -2.46
N GLU A 74 0.11 -4.38 -2.50
CA GLU A 74 -0.56 -3.22 -3.08
C GLU A 74 -0.85 -3.43 -4.57
N SER A 75 0.05 -4.06 -5.34
CA SER A 75 -0.22 -4.39 -6.73
C SER A 75 -1.37 -5.40 -6.92
N TRP A 76 -1.60 -6.30 -5.96
CA TRP A 76 -2.74 -7.22 -5.99
C TRP A 76 -4.06 -6.48 -5.74
N LEU A 77 -4.05 -5.57 -4.75
CA LEU A 77 -5.19 -4.69 -4.44
C LEU A 77 -5.54 -3.76 -5.61
N LEU A 78 -4.54 -3.08 -6.18
CA LEU A 78 -4.72 -2.15 -7.31
C LEU A 78 -4.92 -2.84 -8.65
N GLY A 79 -4.42 -4.07 -8.79
CA GLY A 79 -4.59 -4.87 -9.98
C GLY A 79 -5.97 -5.50 -10.10
N SER A 80 -6.74 -5.53 -8.99
CA SER A 80 -7.91 -6.41 -8.84
C SER A 80 -7.63 -7.81 -9.39
N LEU A 81 -6.39 -8.28 -9.26
CA LEU A 81 -5.91 -9.51 -9.87
C LEU A 81 -6.21 -10.66 -8.92
N PRO A 82 -7.00 -11.66 -9.33
CA PRO A 82 -7.22 -12.85 -8.54
C PRO A 82 -5.89 -13.54 -8.18
N VAL A 83 -5.57 -13.57 -6.88
CA VAL A 83 -4.39 -14.23 -6.33
C VAL A 83 -4.72 -15.69 -6.08
N PRO A 84 -3.95 -16.65 -6.63
CA PRO A 84 -4.16 -18.06 -6.30
C PRO A 84 -4.07 -18.31 -4.79
N ALA A 85 -5.04 -19.01 -4.20
CA ALA A 85 -5.00 -19.38 -2.78
C ALA A 85 -3.68 -20.10 -2.39
N PRO A 86 -3.12 -21.02 -3.22
CA PRO A 86 -1.81 -21.61 -2.94
C PRO A 86 -0.66 -20.60 -2.86
N MET A 87 -0.76 -19.45 -3.52
CA MET A 87 0.24 -18.38 -3.43
C MET A 87 0.16 -17.70 -2.06
N ILE A 88 -1.04 -17.36 -1.58
CA ILE A 88 -1.23 -16.81 -0.22
C ILE A 88 -0.71 -17.82 0.81
N ALA A 89 -1.07 -19.09 0.68
CA ALA A 89 -0.58 -20.15 1.56
C ALA A 89 0.95 -20.27 1.56
N ARG A 90 1.59 -20.11 0.39
CA ARG A 90 3.04 -20.19 0.26
C ARG A 90 3.76 -19.04 0.97
N VAL A 91 3.20 -17.84 0.96
CA VAL A 91 3.82 -16.65 1.56
C VAL A 91 3.41 -16.44 3.02
N TRP A 92 2.29 -17.01 3.46
CA TRP A 92 1.76 -16.85 4.83
C TRP A 92 2.75 -17.15 5.99
N PRO A 93 3.67 -18.13 5.87
CA PRO A 93 4.65 -18.37 6.94
C PRO A 93 5.67 -17.23 7.12
N ASP A 94 5.88 -16.40 6.09
CA ASP A 94 6.78 -15.26 6.17
C ASP A 94 6.10 -14.09 6.89
N PRO A 95 6.65 -13.61 8.02
CA PRO A 95 6.06 -12.53 8.79
C PRO A 95 5.85 -11.24 7.99
N ALA A 96 6.74 -10.91 7.04
CA ALA A 96 6.61 -9.68 6.25
C ALA A 96 5.36 -9.71 5.36
N TRP A 97 5.06 -10.87 4.76
CA TRP A 97 3.84 -11.07 3.97
C TRP A 97 2.60 -11.14 4.86
N ARG A 98 2.66 -11.94 5.93
CA ARG A 98 1.52 -12.14 6.83
C ARG A 98 1.07 -10.83 7.46
N ASP A 99 2.01 -9.99 7.89
CA ASP A 99 1.70 -8.69 8.51
C ASP A 99 1.02 -7.70 7.55
N LEU A 100 1.24 -7.85 6.24
CA LEU A 100 0.56 -7.07 5.20
C LEU A 100 -0.79 -7.64 4.78
N LEU A 101 -0.92 -8.98 4.81
CA LEU A 101 -2.10 -9.71 4.34
C LEU A 101 -3.15 -9.91 5.42
N ALA A 102 -2.72 -10.09 6.67
CA ALA A 102 -3.61 -10.26 7.80
C ALA A 102 -4.57 -9.07 7.88
N ASP A 103 -5.82 -9.39 8.18
CA ASP A 103 -6.92 -8.46 8.34
C ASP A 103 -7.33 -7.70 7.06
N LEU A 104 -6.76 -8.02 5.89
CA LEU A 104 -7.30 -7.55 4.62
C LEU A 104 -8.64 -8.21 4.33
N PHE A 105 -9.60 -7.44 3.82
CA PHE A 105 -10.85 -7.94 3.30
C PHE A 105 -10.60 -8.63 1.95
N VAL A 106 -10.88 -9.93 1.90
CA VAL A 106 -10.69 -10.78 0.73
C VAL A 106 -12.00 -11.48 0.38
N ALA A 107 -12.19 -11.77 -0.91
CA ALA A 107 -13.35 -12.50 -1.39
C ALA A 107 -12.95 -13.52 -2.48
N PRO A 108 -13.72 -14.60 -2.68
CA PRO A 108 -13.56 -15.48 -3.85
C PRO A 108 -13.62 -14.70 -5.16
N ALA A 109 -12.70 -14.99 -6.08
CA ALA A 109 -12.59 -14.24 -7.33
C ALA A 109 -13.74 -14.50 -8.33
N ASP A 110 -14.42 -15.64 -8.19
CA ASP A 110 -15.58 -16.08 -8.96
C ASP A 110 -16.92 -15.63 -8.35
N GLY A 111 -16.86 -14.85 -7.26
CA GLY A 111 -18.02 -14.36 -6.53
C GLY A 111 -18.34 -15.23 -5.32
N GLY A 112 -18.94 -14.60 -4.31
CA GLY A 112 -19.21 -15.21 -3.01
C GLY A 112 -18.94 -14.21 -1.90
N GLU A 113 -19.29 -14.62 -0.68
CA GLU A 113 -19.08 -13.79 0.51
C GLU A 113 -17.59 -13.72 0.86
N GLY A 114 -17.16 -12.52 1.23
CA GLY A 114 -15.79 -12.23 1.66
C GLY A 114 -15.68 -12.06 3.16
N GLY A 115 -14.47 -11.86 3.63
CA GLY A 115 -14.19 -11.59 5.05
C GLY A 115 -12.75 -11.14 5.27
N PHE A 116 -12.44 -10.84 6.53
CA PHE A 116 -11.09 -10.46 6.95
C PHE A 116 -10.18 -11.69 7.04
N LEU A 117 -9.09 -11.67 6.29
CA LEU A 117 -8.10 -12.74 6.26
C LEU A 117 -7.44 -12.94 7.64
N ARG A 118 -7.64 -14.12 8.26
CA ARG A 118 -7.07 -14.46 9.57
C ARG A 118 -6.06 -15.60 9.53
N GLY A 119 -6.10 -16.45 8.51
CA GLY A 119 -5.26 -17.64 8.52
C GLY A 119 -5.19 -18.38 7.20
N VAL A 120 -4.31 -19.37 7.20
CA VAL A 120 -4.22 -20.42 6.19
C VAL A 120 -4.09 -21.74 6.94
N ASP A 121 -4.86 -22.75 6.58
CA ASP A 121 -4.76 -24.08 7.20
C ASP A 121 -3.63 -24.94 6.59
N ASP A 122 -3.45 -26.14 7.15
CA ASP A 122 -2.46 -27.12 6.69
C ASP A 122 -2.69 -27.61 5.25
N GLN A 123 -3.90 -27.39 4.70
CA GLN A 123 -4.26 -27.73 3.31
C GLN A 123 -4.10 -26.53 2.36
N GLY A 124 -3.75 -25.35 2.87
CA GLY A 124 -3.60 -24.12 2.10
C GLY A 124 -4.91 -23.37 1.84
N ARG A 125 -6.00 -23.70 2.53
CA ARG A 125 -7.28 -22.98 2.43
C ARG A 125 -7.20 -21.66 3.19
N ILE A 126 -7.93 -20.66 2.69
CA ILE A 126 -7.91 -19.30 3.22
C ILE A 126 -8.97 -19.16 4.31
N GLY A 127 -8.53 -18.86 5.53
CA GLY A 127 -9.40 -18.66 6.68
C GLY A 127 -9.74 -17.19 6.84
N VAL A 128 -11.03 -16.87 6.92
CA VAL A 128 -11.55 -15.51 7.11
C VAL A 128 -12.44 -15.42 8.33
N VAL A 129 -12.62 -14.20 8.84
CA VAL A 129 -13.77 -13.84 9.68
C VAL A 129 -14.71 -12.99 8.82
N ASP A 130 -15.94 -13.47 8.63
CA ASP A 130 -16.96 -12.76 7.86
C ASP A 130 -17.58 -11.60 8.66
N LEU A 131 -18.55 -10.91 8.06
CA LEU A 131 -19.24 -9.77 8.65
C LEU A 131 -20.21 -10.15 9.77
N ASP A 132 -20.54 -11.44 9.91
CA ASP A 132 -21.35 -11.98 11.02
C ASP A 132 -20.46 -12.41 12.22
N ALA A 133 -19.16 -12.12 12.16
CA ALA A 133 -18.14 -12.53 13.12
C ALA A 133 -17.94 -14.06 13.21
N GLU A 134 -18.36 -14.81 12.19
CA GLU A 134 -18.11 -16.23 12.10
C GLU A 134 -16.78 -16.51 11.40
N SER A 135 -16.10 -17.57 11.82
CA SER A 135 -14.86 -18.01 11.17
C SER A 135 -15.19 -19.01 10.06
N ALA A 136 -14.79 -18.70 8.83
CA ALA A 136 -15.06 -19.50 7.66
C ALA A 136 -13.78 -19.86 6.90
N TRP A 137 -13.81 -20.98 6.17
CA TRP A 137 -12.78 -21.34 5.21
C TRP A 137 -13.32 -21.08 3.81
N LEU A 138 -12.65 -20.23 3.04
CA LEU A 138 -13.01 -19.99 1.65
C LEU A 138 -12.67 -21.23 0.80
N ASP A 139 -13.67 -21.76 0.11
CA ASP A 139 -13.49 -22.80 -0.91
C ASP A 139 -13.30 -22.13 -2.27
N ALA A 140 -12.11 -21.57 -2.49
CA ALA A 140 -11.79 -20.82 -3.71
C ALA A 140 -10.35 -21.05 -4.16
N ASP A 141 -10.16 -21.38 -5.44
CA ASP A 141 -8.83 -21.52 -6.04
C ASP A 141 -8.08 -20.18 -6.09
N ARG A 142 -8.84 -19.07 -6.13
CA ARG A 142 -8.33 -17.70 -6.24
C ARG A 142 -9.16 -16.76 -5.37
N VAL A 143 -8.48 -15.84 -4.71
CA VAL A 143 -9.08 -14.77 -3.92
C VAL A 143 -8.67 -13.41 -4.47
N ALA A 144 -9.57 -12.44 -4.39
CA ALA A 144 -9.28 -11.05 -4.66
C ALA A 144 -9.03 -10.31 -3.34
N LEU A 145 -8.01 -9.45 -3.31
CA LEU A 145 -7.89 -8.40 -2.30
C LEU A 145 -8.82 -7.29 -2.76
N VAL A 146 -9.99 -7.17 -2.12
CA VAL A 146 -11.08 -6.35 -2.66
C VAL A 146 -10.72 -4.87 -2.55
N HIS A 147 -10.70 -4.14 -3.66
CA HIS A 147 -10.51 -2.70 -3.59
C HIS A 147 -11.68 -2.09 -2.81
N PRO A 148 -11.46 -1.16 -1.87
CA PRO A 148 -12.52 -0.62 -1.00
C PRO A 148 -13.68 0.01 -1.78
N VAL A 149 -13.44 0.57 -2.97
CA VAL A 149 -14.51 1.11 -3.84
C VAL A 149 -15.50 0.04 -4.34
N LEU A 150 -15.10 -1.25 -4.30
CA LEU A 150 -15.89 -2.40 -4.71
C LEU A 150 -16.56 -3.11 -3.52
N ILE A 151 -16.31 -2.66 -2.29
CA ILE A 151 -16.94 -3.21 -1.09
C ILE A 151 -18.30 -2.53 -0.94
N ASP A 152 -19.36 -3.33 -1.03
CA ASP A 152 -20.72 -2.88 -0.71
C ASP A 152 -20.80 -2.50 0.77
N ASP A 153 -21.55 -1.44 1.07
CA ASP A 153 -21.71 -0.91 2.43
C ASP A 153 -20.38 -0.77 3.21
N LEU A 154 -19.34 -0.26 2.53
CA LEU A 154 -17.98 -0.08 3.08
C LEU A 154 -17.94 0.58 4.47
N ASP A 155 -18.86 1.49 4.78
CA ASP A 155 -18.91 2.14 6.08
C ASP A 155 -19.34 1.18 7.21
N GLU A 156 -20.24 0.24 6.93
CA GLU A 156 -20.60 -0.84 7.85
C GLU A 156 -19.43 -1.82 8.02
N VAL A 157 -18.74 -2.17 6.93
CA VAL A 157 -17.52 -3.00 6.98
C VAL A 157 -16.42 -2.33 7.80
N ARG A 158 -16.28 -1.01 7.72
CA ARG A 158 -15.33 -0.21 8.52
C ARG A 158 -15.71 -0.20 9.99
N GLU A 159 -16.98 0.00 10.31
CA GLU A 159 -17.49 -0.03 11.68
C GLU A 159 -17.21 -1.40 12.32
N PHE A 160 -17.58 -2.46 11.61
CA PHE A 160 -17.34 -3.83 12.06
C PHE A 160 -15.84 -4.15 12.22
N ALA A 161 -14.98 -3.67 11.32
CA ALA A 161 -13.54 -3.79 11.45
C ALA A 161 -13.01 -3.14 12.74
N LEU A 162 -13.54 -1.96 13.11
CA LEU A 162 -13.18 -1.29 14.36
C LEU A 162 -13.61 -2.10 15.59
N GLU A 163 -14.81 -2.67 15.57
CA GLU A 163 -15.32 -3.52 16.66
C GLU A 163 -14.47 -4.79 16.87
N LEU A 164 -14.03 -5.41 15.77
CA LEU A 164 -13.14 -6.57 15.79
C LEU A 164 -11.68 -6.24 16.11
N GLY A 165 -11.32 -4.96 16.23
CA GLY A 165 -9.94 -4.52 16.45
C GLY A 165 -9.02 -4.84 15.27
N ILE A 166 -9.57 -4.91 14.05
CA ILE A 166 -8.83 -5.14 12.80
C ILE A 166 -7.78 -4.04 12.63
N THR A 167 -6.54 -4.46 12.35
CA THR A 167 -5.45 -3.52 12.07
C THR A 167 -4.78 -3.88 10.76
N GLN A 168 -4.91 -3.03 9.75
CA GLN A 168 -4.34 -3.28 8.43
C GLN A 168 -3.05 -2.48 8.24
N ARG A 169 -1.92 -3.19 8.00
CA ARG A 169 -0.65 -2.53 7.65
C ARG A 169 -0.71 -1.87 6.27
N LEU A 170 -1.35 -2.53 5.31
CA LEU A 170 -1.77 -1.90 4.06
C LEU A 170 -3.15 -1.26 4.30
N PRO A 171 -3.31 0.07 4.17
CA PRO A 171 -4.56 0.76 4.54
C PRO A 171 -5.64 0.54 3.48
N GLN A 172 -6.23 -0.67 3.41
CA GLN A 172 -7.26 -1.03 2.45
C GLN A 172 -8.59 -0.35 2.79
N LEU A 173 -9.13 -0.56 4.00
CA LEU A 173 -10.42 0.02 4.38
C LEU A 173 -10.36 1.53 4.56
N THR A 174 -9.26 2.06 5.08
CA THR A 174 -9.07 3.50 5.31
C THR A 174 -8.57 4.24 4.07
N ARG A 175 -8.37 3.53 2.95
CA ARG A 175 -8.05 4.18 1.68
C ARG A 175 -9.17 5.14 1.30
N GLU A 176 -8.78 6.33 0.88
CA GLU A 176 -9.69 7.29 0.29
C GLU A 176 -10.24 6.72 -1.03
N ILE A 177 -11.55 6.82 -1.21
CA ILE A 177 -12.24 6.32 -2.40
C ILE A 177 -12.98 7.45 -3.10
N HIS A 178 -13.01 7.40 -4.43
CA HIS A 178 -13.82 8.29 -5.25
C HIS A 178 -14.71 7.44 -6.15
N ARG A 179 -16.02 7.53 -5.94
CA ARG A 179 -16.98 6.81 -6.77
C ARG A 179 -17.14 7.53 -8.10
N LYS A 180 -17.13 6.75 -9.19
CA LYS A 180 -17.41 7.27 -10.51
C LYS A 180 -18.87 7.80 -10.56
N PRO A 181 -19.11 9.02 -11.06
CA PRO A 181 -20.46 9.52 -11.26
C PRO A 181 -21.27 8.59 -12.18
N ALA A 182 -22.56 8.40 -11.85
CA ALA A 182 -23.45 7.55 -12.64
C ALA A 182 -23.59 8.05 -14.09
N GLU A 183 -23.59 9.37 -14.27
CA GLU A 183 -23.62 10.01 -15.57
C GLU A 183 -22.31 10.76 -15.81
N VAL A 184 -21.62 10.40 -16.88
CA VAL A 184 -20.49 11.16 -17.41
C VAL A 184 -20.86 11.59 -18.82
N ALA A 185 -20.62 12.86 -19.16
CA ALA A 185 -20.98 13.41 -20.45
C ALA A 185 -20.42 12.55 -21.61
N ALA A 186 -21.28 12.28 -22.59
CA ALA A 186 -20.94 11.43 -23.72
C ALA A 186 -19.74 12.02 -24.49
N GLY A 187 -18.67 11.23 -24.62
CA GLY A 187 -17.45 11.63 -25.32
C GLY A 187 -16.40 12.32 -24.45
N SER A 188 -16.65 12.57 -23.17
CA SER A 188 -15.61 13.06 -22.26
C SER A 188 -14.47 12.06 -22.13
N THR A 189 -13.24 12.56 -22.23
CA THR A 189 -12.00 11.76 -22.12
C THR A 189 -11.09 12.22 -20.98
N ALA A 190 -11.49 13.25 -20.24
CA ALA A 190 -10.65 13.90 -19.24
C ALA A 190 -11.47 14.47 -18.08
N VAL A 191 -10.90 14.42 -16.87
CA VAL A 191 -11.38 15.14 -15.69
C VAL A 191 -10.57 16.42 -15.54
N THR A 192 -11.25 17.55 -15.35
CA THR A 192 -10.66 18.90 -15.31
C THR A 192 -10.77 19.56 -13.94
N ASP A 193 -11.42 18.92 -12.97
CA ASP A 193 -11.69 19.48 -11.64
C ASP A 193 -10.40 19.81 -10.86
N TYR A 194 -9.29 19.16 -11.25
CA TYR A 194 -7.96 19.34 -10.68
C TYR A 194 -7.03 20.11 -11.61
N SER A 195 -7.53 20.77 -12.66
CA SER A 195 -6.70 21.64 -13.51
C SER A 195 -6.49 23.02 -12.86
N GLY A 196 -5.46 23.77 -13.28
CA GLY A 196 -5.24 25.13 -12.80
C GLY A 196 -4.55 25.24 -11.44
N GLY A 197 -4.05 24.14 -10.89
CA GLY A 197 -3.32 24.17 -9.62
C GLY A 197 -1.88 24.58 -9.85
N GLU A 198 -1.55 25.81 -9.43
CA GLU A 198 -0.21 26.39 -9.55
C GLU A 198 0.75 25.89 -8.46
N PHE A 199 1.99 25.64 -8.85
CA PHE A 199 3.11 25.37 -7.96
C PHE A 199 4.24 26.33 -8.27
N GLU A 200 4.92 26.85 -7.24
CA GLU A 200 6.08 27.73 -7.45
C GLU A 200 7.17 27.02 -8.26
N GLN A 201 7.30 25.71 -8.08
CA GLN A 201 8.34 24.90 -8.70
C GLN A 201 7.82 23.50 -9.03
N LEU A 202 8.07 23.00 -10.25
CA LEU A 202 7.69 21.65 -10.69
C LEU A 202 8.15 20.54 -9.74
N ARG A 203 9.30 20.70 -9.08
CA ARG A 203 9.80 19.74 -8.09
C ARG A 203 8.85 19.54 -6.90
N GLN A 204 8.00 20.52 -6.58
CA GLN A 204 6.99 20.39 -5.51
C GLN A 204 5.90 19.41 -5.92
N ALA A 205 5.33 19.55 -7.12
CA ALA A 205 4.36 18.60 -7.67
C ALA A 205 4.96 17.20 -7.87
N THR A 206 6.18 17.14 -8.42
CA THR A 206 6.92 15.88 -8.64
C THR A 206 7.21 15.16 -7.32
N GLY A 207 7.74 15.87 -6.32
CA GLY A 207 8.05 15.31 -5.01
C GLY A 207 6.79 14.84 -4.28
N ARG A 208 5.66 15.52 -4.49
CA ARG A 208 4.37 15.12 -3.93
C ARG A 208 3.84 13.85 -4.59
N ALA A 209 3.91 13.74 -5.92
CA ALA A 209 3.57 12.51 -6.64
C ALA A 209 4.39 11.31 -6.11
N GLN A 210 5.71 11.47 -6.01
CA GLN A 210 6.62 10.44 -5.51
C GLN A 210 6.36 10.07 -4.04
N ARG A 211 6.08 11.05 -3.18
CA ARG A 211 5.74 10.83 -1.76
C ARG A 211 4.54 9.90 -1.59
N TYR A 212 3.58 9.95 -2.50
CA TYR A 212 2.38 9.11 -2.48
C TYR A 212 2.50 7.85 -3.36
N GLY A 213 3.71 7.51 -3.83
CA GLY A 213 3.98 6.28 -4.57
C GLY A 213 3.66 6.36 -6.07
N PHE A 214 3.34 7.54 -6.61
CA PHE A 214 3.09 7.70 -8.04
C PHE A 214 4.39 7.92 -8.81
N SER A 215 4.46 7.34 -10.01
CA SER A 215 5.59 7.57 -10.92
C SER A 215 5.39 8.85 -11.73
N VAL A 216 6.47 9.45 -12.23
CA VAL A 216 6.41 10.62 -13.11
C VAL A 216 7.04 10.29 -14.45
N ARG A 217 6.32 10.52 -15.56
CA ARG A 217 6.77 10.25 -16.93
C ARG A 217 6.22 11.30 -17.90
N GLY A 218 7.10 11.97 -18.64
CA GLY A 218 6.71 12.88 -19.72
C GLY A 218 5.79 14.03 -19.25
N GLY A 219 6.01 14.54 -18.05
CA GLY A 219 5.19 15.59 -17.43
C GLY A 219 3.88 15.14 -16.80
N TYR A 220 3.63 13.83 -16.74
CA TYR A 220 2.48 13.25 -16.05
C TYR A 220 2.91 12.54 -14.77
N ALA A 221 2.15 12.74 -13.70
CA ALA A 221 2.04 11.75 -12.63
C ALA A 221 1.22 10.56 -13.14
N VAL A 222 1.66 9.34 -12.82
CA VAL A 222 1.10 8.10 -13.36
C VAL A 222 0.79 7.11 -12.24
N CYS A 223 -0.47 6.69 -12.19
CA CYS A 223 -0.97 5.58 -11.39
C CYS A 223 -1.35 4.42 -12.32
N ARG A 224 -0.85 3.22 -12.03
CA ARG A 224 -1.15 1.99 -12.79
C ARG A 224 -2.22 1.19 -12.06
N VAL A 225 -3.25 0.78 -12.79
CA VAL A 225 -4.37 0.03 -12.24
C VAL A 225 -4.70 -1.14 -13.16
N GLY A 226 -4.96 -2.31 -12.59
CA GLY A 226 -5.53 -3.45 -13.30
C GLY A 226 -7.02 -3.52 -13.04
N GLU A 227 -7.82 -3.63 -14.08
CA GLU A 227 -9.28 -3.71 -13.94
C GLU A 227 -9.91 -4.48 -15.10
N ALA A 228 -10.77 -5.46 -14.79
CA ALA A 228 -11.41 -6.33 -15.78
C ALA A 228 -10.40 -6.97 -16.77
N GLY A 229 -9.24 -7.39 -16.28
CA GLY A 229 -8.16 -7.98 -17.09
C GLY A 229 -7.40 -7.00 -17.98
N ARG A 230 -7.71 -5.69 -17.90
CA ARG A 230 -7.01 -4.63 -18.63
C ARG A 230 -6.01 -3.92 -17.72
N SER A 231 -4.82 -3.65 -18.25
CA SER A 231 -3.86 -2.76 -17.60
C SER A 231 -4.11 -1.33 -18.09
N LEU A 232 -4.43 -0.44 -17.16
CA LEU A 232 -4.75 0.96 -17.42
C LEU A 232 -3.75 1.88 -16.71
N GLN A 233 -3.61 3.10 -17.22
CA GLN A 233 -2.87 4.16 -16.55
C GLN A 233 -3.75 5.39 -16.40
N ALA A 234 -3.95 5.84 -15.16
CA ALA A 234 -4.36 7.21 -14.90
C ALA A 234 -3.13 8.11 -15.07
N ARG A 235 -3.25 9.18 -15.85
CA ARG A 235 -2.19 10.15 -16.12
C ARG A 235 -2.71 11.54 -15.79
N TYR A 236 -2.02 12.22 -14.88
CA TYR A 236 -2.37 13.56 -14.45
C TYR A 236 -1.25 14.53 -14.80
N TRP A 237 -1.55 15.55 -15.60
CA TRP A 237 -0.54 16.51 -16.04
C TRP A 237 -0.06 17.38 -14.88
N ILE A 238 1.25 17.39 -14.65
CA ILE A 238 1.90 18.19 -13.61
C ILE A 238 2.97 19.14 -14.15
N GLY A 239 3.24 19.12 -15.47
CA GLY A 239 4.20 20.00 -16.15
C GLY A 239 5.47 19.31 -16.63
N SER A 240 6.13 19.91 -17.64
CA SER A 240 7.32 19.37 -18.32
C SER A 240 8.54 20.30 -18.32
N GLU A 241 8.47 21.39 -17.56
CA GLU A 241 9.54 22.39 -17.45
C GLU A 241 10.71 21.91 -16.59
N MET A 242 11.71 22.77 -16.37
CA MET A 242 12.80 22.48 -15.45
C MET A 242 12.30 22.44 -13.99
N PRO A 243 12.93 21.66 -13.09
CA PRO A 243 12.39 21.40 -11.74
C PRO A 243 12.17 22.64 -10.85
N ASP A 244 12.91 23.71 -11.10
CA ASP A 244 12.90 24.98 -10.37
C ASP A 244 11.98 26.04 -10.98
N TYR A 245 11.29 25.72 -12.08
CA TYR A 245 10.35 26.60 -12.76
C TYR A 245 8.92 26.37 -12.28
N GLU A 246 8.13 27.44 -12.32
CA GLU A 246 6.70 27.41 -12.04
C GLU A 246 5.96 26.45 -12.97
N THR A 247 4.89 25.86 -12.46
CA THR A 247 4.05 24.96 -13.24
C THR A 247 2.59 25.00 -12.81
N GLU A 248 1.72 24.57 -13.72
CA GLU A 248 0.28 24.49 -13.53
C GLU A 248 -0.17 23.06 -13.86
N THR A 249 -1.00 22.50 -12.98
CA THR A 249 -1.59 21.18 -13.20
C THR A 249 -2.65 21.22 -14.30
N GLY A 250 -2.73 20.13 -15.07
CA GLY A 250 -3.62 20.03 -16.21
C GLY A 250 -4.71 19.00 -15.99
N THR A 251 -5.08 18.29 -17.04
CA THR A 251 -6.18 17.32 -16.98
C THR A 251 -5.72 15.96 -16.47
N LEU A 252 -6.66 15.23 -15.88
CA LEU A 252 -6.53 13.81 -15.56
C LEU A 252 -7.19 13.00 -16.68
N ILE A 253 -6.43 12.08 -17.28
CA ILE A 253 -6.89 11.19 -18.35
C ILE A 253 -6.56 9.74 -18.00
N TRP A 254 -7.20 8.80 -18.72
CA TRP A 254 -6.86 7.39 -18.64
C TRP A 254 -6.44 6.88 -20.01
N VAL A 255 -5.43 6.01 -20.03
CA VAL A 255 -4.95 5.35 -21.24
C VAL A 255 -4.87 3.84 -21.06
N ASP A 256 -4.99 3.11 -22.16
CA ASP A 256 -4.77 1.67 -22.21
C ASP A 256 -3.27 1.31 -22.28
N ALA A 257 -2.97 0.02 -22.42
CA ALA A 257 -1.61 -0.51 -22.54
C ALA A 257 -0.86 -0.03 -23.80
N ASP A 258 -1.60 0.33 -24.86
CA ASP A 258 -1.06 0.90 -26.11
C ASP A 258 -0.95 2.44 -26.03
N GLU A 259 -1.12 3.01 -24.84
CA GLU A 259 -1.16 4.44 -24.56
C GLU A 259 -2.29 5.21 -25.28
N ARG A 260 -3.37 4.53 -25.70
CA ARG A 260 -4.53 5.18 -26.31
C ARG A 260 -5.46 5.76 -25.25
N PRO A 261 -5.92 7.03 -25.41
CA PRO A 261 -6.89 7.62 -24.49
C PRO A 261 -8.21 6.86 -24.44
N LEU A 262 -8.75 6.70 -23.23
CA LEU A 262 -10.07 6.12 -22.99
C LEU A 262 -11.12 7.21 -22.84
N ARG A 263 -12.37 6.87 -23.18
CA ARG A 263 -13.52 7.67 -22.74
C ARG A 263 -13.73 7.44 -21.25
N LEU A 264 -14.14 8.46 -20.52
CA LEU A 264 -14.44 8.35 -19.09
C LEU A 264 -15.52 7.29 -18.82
N ALA A 265 -16.45 7.09 -19.76
CA ALA A 265 -17.46 6.03 -19.68
C ALA A 265 -16.85 4.61 -19.60
N ASP A 266 -15.69 4.39 -20.20
CA ASP A 266 -15.02 3.07 -20.29
C ASP A 266 -14.04 2.79 -19.13
N VAL A 267 -13.80 3.80 -18.27
CA VAL A 267 -13.00 3.70 -17.05
C VAL A 267 -13.84 3.03 -15.97
N GLY A 268 -13.36 1.94 -15.38
CA GLY A 268 -14.07 1.28 -14.29
C GLY A 268 -13.82 1.94 -12.93
N PRO A 269 -14.55 1.49 -11.90
CA PRO A 269 -14.57 2.13 -10.58
C PRO A 269 -13.20 2.18 -9.88
N VAL A 270 -12.36 1.16 -10.00
CA VAL A 270 -11.04 1.12 -9.36
C VAL A 270 -10.09 2.11 -10.05
N ALA A 271 -10.02 2.05 -11.38
CA ALA A 271 -9.17 2.97 -12.15
C ALA A 271 -9.59 4.43 -11.97
N TRP A 272 -10.91 4.67 -11.89
CA TRP A 272 -11.45 5.99 -11.57
C TRP A 272 -11.01 6.47 -10.19
N SER A 273 -11.30 5.67 -9.15
CA SER A 273 -11.02 6.01 -7.75
C SER A 273 -9.55 6.37 -7.56
N GLU A 274 -8.64 5.55 -8.07
CA GLU A 274 -7.21 5.74 -7.90
C GLU A 274 -6.64 6.90 -8.73
N GLY A 275 -7.17 7.13 -9.92
CA GLY A 275 -6.81 8.28 -10.74
C GLY A 275 -7.20 9.60 -10.07
N VAL A 276 -8.43 9.67 -9.56
CA VAL A 276 -8.95 10.85 -8.85
C VAL A 276 -8.17 11.07 -7.55
N ARG A 277 -7.95 10.02 -6.76
CA ARG A 277 -7.13 10.07 -5.53
C ARG A 277 -5.74 10.63 -5.80
N MET A 278 -5.09 10.18 -6.88
CA MET A 278 -3.79 10.71 -7.31
C MET A 278 -3.86 12.21 -7.63
N ALA A 279 -4.83 12.62 -8.45
CA ALA A 279 -4.97 14.02 -8.84
C ALA A 279 -5.26 14.91 -7.63
N GLU A 280 -6.17 14.51 -6.75
CA GLU A 280 -6.52 15.22 -5.52
C GLU A 280 -5.33 15.36 -4.57
N LEU A 281 -4.64 14.25 -4.29
CA LEU A 281 -3.48 14.26 -3.42
C LEU A 281 -2.42 15.21 -3.93
N ILE A 282 -2.14 15.24 -5.24
CA ILE A 282 -1.16 16.16 -5.82
C ILE A 282 -1.70 17.60 -5.78
N TYR A 283 -2.92 17.84 -6.29
CA TYR A 283 -3.55 19.16 -6.38
C TYR A 283 -3.68 19.87 -5.03
N ALA A 284 -3.86 19.12 -3.93
CA ALA A 284 -3.86 19.68 -2.57
C ALA A 284 -2.54 20.37 -2.17
N GLY A 285 -1.45 20.18 -2.91
CA GLY A 285 -0.17 20.85 -2.68
C GLY A 285 0.04 22.16 -3.42
N ARG A 286 -0.93 22.60 -4.24
CA ARG A 286 -0.88 23.86 -5.00
C ARG A 286 -0.82 25.08 -4.07
N LYS A 287 -0.44 26.24 -4.61
CA LYS A 287 -0.54 27.53 -3.90
C LYS A 287 -1.99 27.83 -3.49
N ASN A 288 -2.19 28.32 -2.26
CA ASN A 288 -3.49 28.80 -1.82
C ASN A 288 -3.69 30.24 -2.30
N THR A 289 -4.67 30.49 -3.17
CA THR A 289 -4.99 31.84 -3.69
C THR A 289 -5.61 32.78 -2.63
N GLN A 290 -5.73 32.38 -1.36
CA GLN A 290 -6.38 33.18 -0.31
C GLN A 290 -5.47 34.20 0.40
N GLU A 291 -4.18 34.30 0.08
CA GLU A 291 -3.27 35.26 0.73
C GLU A 291 -3.08 36.60 -0.02
N GLU A 292 -3.71 36.82 -1.18
CA GLU A 292 -3.47 38.03 -1.99
C GLU A 292 -4.53 39.15 -1.89
N THR A 293 -5.59 39.02 -1.08
CA THR A 293 -6.60 40.11 -0.93
C THR A 293 -6.43 40.98 0.32
N GLN A 294 -5.26 40.97 0.96
CA GLN A 294 -4.93 41.94 2.01
C GLN A 294 -3.53 42.53 1.81
N ARG A 295 -3.41 43.43 0.82
CA ARG A 295 -2.43 44.52 0.85
C ARG A 295 -3.07 45.80 0.31
#